data_AF-A0A914DVV2-F1
#
_entry.id   AF-A0A914DVV2-F1
#
_cell.length_a   1.000
_cell.length_b   1.000
_cell.length_c   1.000
_cell.angle_alpha   90.00
_cell.angle_beta   90.00
_cell.angle_gamma   90.00
#
_symmetry.space_group_name_H-M   'P 1'
#
loop_
_entity.id
_entity.type
_entity.pdbx_description
1 polymer ?
#
loop_
_entity_poly.entity_id
_entity_poly.type
_entity_poly.pdbx_seq_one_letter_code
_entity_poly.pdbx_strand_id
1 'polypeptide(L)'
;MYHAIKEVVEPMRRMKIMKGEIALLKVISALTPVPGLSKKSHENLLVARNRYVEVLAEMVRETVTIPGIMASLNRMTCLMTLLTESDKVAQMADSMMGYMSAFSLGEIRGTLPYEIHISKYKMFKNN
;
A
#
# COMPACT_ATOMS: atom_id res chain seq x y z
N MET A 1 -8.17 13.39 -5.65
CA MET A 1 -7.83 12.86 -6.99
C MET A 1 -6.48 13.39 -7.51
N TYR A 2 -6.20 14.70 -7.45
CA TYR A 2 -4.93 15.30 -7.92
C TYR A 2 -3.66 14.69 -7.29
N HIS A 3 -3.67 14.45 -5.96
CA HIS A 3 -2.53 13.82 -5.27
C HIS A 3 -2.22 12.39 -5.74
N ALA A 4 -3.23 11.55 -5.97
CA ALA A 4 -3.03 10.18 -6.46
C ALA A 4 -2.38 10.17 -7.85
N ILE A 5 -2.78 11.10 -8.73
CA ILE A 5 -2.20 11.21 -10.07
C ILE A 5 -0.73 11.63 -9.97
N LYS A 6 -0.44 12.68 -9.19
CA LYS A 6 0.90 13.25 -9.09
C LYS A 6 1.91 12.37 -8.37
N GLU A 7 1.49 11.73 -7.26
CA GLU A 7 2.40 11.02 -6.35
C GLU A 7 2.44 9.51 -6.59
N VAL A 8 1.50 8.94 -7.35
CA VAL A 8 1.45 7.50 -7.64
C VAL A 8 1.45 7.23 -9.14
N VAL A 9 0.45 7.71 -9.88
CA VAL A 9 0.28 7.36 -11.30
C VAL A 9 1.42 7.87 -12.18
N GLU A 10 1.79 9.14 -12.03
CA GLU A 10 2.87 9.75 -12.81
C GLU A 10 4.25 9.13 -12.50
N PRO A 11 4.63 8.90 -11.24
CA PRO A 11 5.83 8.13 -10.91
C PRO A 11 5.83 6.73 -11.51
N MET A 12 4.72 5.98 -11.41
CA MET A 12 4.61 4.65 -12.04
C MET A 12 4.86 4.70 -13.54
N ARG A 13 4.28 5.71 -14.21
CA ARG A 13 4.45 5.95 -15.66
C ARG A 13 5.90 6.27 -16.01
N ARG A 14 6.53 7.21 -15.29
CA ARG A 14 7.94 7.61 -15.52
C ARG A 14 8.90 6.44 -15.30
N MET A 15 8.65 5.64 -14.28
CA MET A 15 9.46 4.47 -13.95
C MET A 15 9.23 3.28 -14.88
N LYS A 16 8.22 3.32 -15.76
CA LYS A 16 7.81 2.19 -16.62
C LYS A 16 7.66 0.90 -15.81
N ILE A 17 6.94 0.99 -14.69
CA ILE A 17 6.73 -0.16 -13.81
C ILE A 17 6.11 -1.34 -14.56
N MET A 18 6.67 -2.51 -14.33
CA MET A 18 6.20 -3.77 -14.90
C MET A 18 5.05 -4.36 -14.09
N LYS A 19 4.20 -5.15 -14.75
CA LYS A 19 3.09 -5.83 -14.07
C LYS A 19 3.55 -6.72 -12.90
N GLY A 20 4.71 -7.39 -13.05
CA GLY A 20 5.31 -8.21 -11.99
C GLY A 20 5.68 -7.40 -10.75
N GLU A 21 6.31 -6.24 -10.93
CA GLU A 21 6.65 -5.34 -9.82
C GLU A 21 5.39 -4.83 -9.11
N ILE A 22 4.33 -4.47 -9.85
CA ILE A 22 3.03 -4.08 -9.25
C ILE A 22 2.45 -5.23 -8.43
N ALA A 23 2.46 -6.45 -8.96
CA ALA A 23 1.91 -7.61 -8.27
C ALA A 23 2.63 -7.85 -6.94
N LEU A 24 3.96 -7.79 -6.94
CA LEU A 24 4.77 -7.94 -5.72
C LEU A 24 4.53 -6.80 -4.73
N LEU A 25 4.44 -5.55 -5.19
CA LEU A 25 4.13 -4.41 -4.32
C LEU A 25 2.75 -4.56 -3.64
N LYS A 26 1.74 -5.08 -4.35
CA LYS A 26 0.42 -5.38 -3.77
C LYS A 26 0.49 -6.44 -2.69
N VAL A 27 1.25 -7.52 -2.92
CA VAL A 27 1.44 -8.58 -1.92
C VAL A 27 2.18 -8.04 -0.70
N ILE A 28 3.25 -7.27 -0.90
CA ILE A 28 4.03 -6.65 0.19
C ILE A 28 3.15 -5.69 1.01
N SER A 29 2.26 -4.92 0.35
CA SER A 29 1.29 -4.05 1.02
C SER A 29 0.30 -4.85 1.86
N ALA A 30 -0.24 -5.95 1.32
CA ALA A 30 -1.21 -6.80 2.02
C ALA A 30 -0.62 -7.51 3.25
N LEU A 31 0.68 -7.80 3.24
CA LEU A 31 1.40 -8.45 4.35
C LEU A 31 1.86 -7.46 5.44
N THR A 32 1.14 -6.35 5.61
CA THR A 32 1.38 -5.39 6.68
C THR A 32 0.74 -5.88 7.97
N PRO A 33 1.49 -6.07 9.07
CA PRO A 33 0.90 -6.47 10.34
C PRO A 33 -0.07 -5.41 10.86
N VAL A 34 -1.28 -5.84 11.22
CA VAL A 34 -2.30 -4.96 11.80
C VAL A 34 -2.39 -5.15 13.32
N PRO A 35 -2.88 -4.14 14.07
CA PRO A 35 -3.20 -4.28 15.48
C PRO A 35 -4.16 -5.46 15.73
N GLY A 36 -3.99 -6.17 16.85
CA GLY A 36 -4.84 -7.30 17.23
C GLY A 36 -4.35 -8.68 16.79
N LEU A 37 -3.25 -8.75 16.04
CA LEU A 37 -2.59 -10.03 15.73
C LEU A 37 -1.81 -10.58 16.94
N SER A 38 -1.78 -11.91 17.06
CA SER A 38 -0.86 -12.56 18.00
C SER A 38 0.59 -12.30 17.63
N LYS A 39 1.52 -12.35 18.60
CA LYS A 39 2.96 -12.19 18.34
C LYS A 39 3.46 -13.15 17.25
N LYS A 40 3.07 -14.42 17.32
CA LYS A 40 3.42 -15.43 16.32
C LYS A 40 2.89 -15.08 14.92
N SER A 41 1.65 -14.61 14.83
CA SER A 41 1.05 -14.18 13.55
C SER A 41 1.76 -12.95 12.98
N HIS A 42 2.14 -12.01 13.84
CA HIS A 42 2.90 -10.83 13.46
C HIS A 42 4.27 -11.22 12.86
N GLU A 43 5.01 -12.09 13.55
CA GLU A 43 6.29 -12.61 13.09
C GLU A 43 6.16 -13.36 11.74
N ASN A 44 5.16 -14.23 11.61
CA ASN A 44 4.90 -14.96 10.37
C ASN A 44 4.61 -14.04 9.18
N LEU A 45 3.84 -12.96 9.39
CA LEU A 45 3.58 -11.96 8.34
C LEU A 45 4.85 -11.21 7.94
N LEU A 46 5.69 -10.82 8.92
CA LEU A 46 6.97 -10.17 8.63
C LEU A 46 7.90 -11.08 7.83
N VAL A 47 7.99 -12.36 8.19
CA VAL A 47 8.78 -13.35 7.45
C VAL A 47 8.27 -13.49 6.01
N ALA A 48 6.94 -13.64 5.84
CA ALA A 48 6.35 -13.71 4.51
C ALA A 48 6.61 -12.43 3.70
N ARG A 49 6.44 -11.26 4.30
CA ARG A 49 6.69 -9.96 3.67
C ARG A 49 8.13 -9.83 3.20
N ASN A 50 9.10 -10.20 4.05
CA ASN A 50 10.52 -10.15 3.72
C ASN A 50 10.86 -11.06 2.54
N ARG A 51 10.28 -12.25 2.48
CA ARG A 51 10.45 -13.16 1.34
C ARG A 51 9.99 -12.53 0.02
N TYR A 52 8.86 -11.82 0.01
CA TYR A 52 8.41 -11.13 -1.21
C TYR A 52 9.25 -9.89 -1.55
N VAL A 53 9.84 -9.23 -0.56
CA VAL A 53 10.82 -8.14 -0.79
C VAL A 53 12.10 -8.71 -1.43
N GLU A 54 12.57 -9.88 -1.00
CA GLU A 54 13.72 -10.56 -1.61
C GLU A 54 13.45 -10.96 -3.06
N VAL A 55 12.28 -11.53 -3.34
CA VAL A 55 11.84 -11.87 -4.71
C VAL A 55 11.75 -10.62 -5.59
N LEU A 56 11.26 -9.50 -5.04
CA LEU A 56 11.26 -8.23 -5.77
C LEU A 56 12.67 -7.74 -6.07
N ALA A 57 13.59 -7.84 -5.11
CA ALA A 57 14.98 -7.45 -5.30
C ALA A 57 15.68 -8.30 -6.37
N GLU A 58 15.39 -9.60 -6.41
CA GLU A 58 15.87 -10.50 -7.46
C GLU A 58 15.32 -10.13 -8.83
N MET A 59 14.00 -9.95 -8.95
CA MET A 59 13.37 -9.49 -10.19
C MET A 59 13.94 -8.15 -10.68
N VAL A 60 14.21 -7.21 -9.78
CA VAL A 60 14.83 -5.93 -10.12
C VAL A 60 16.25 -6.13 -10.65
N ARG A 61 17.06 -7.00 -10.03
CA ARG A 61 18.42 -7.29 -10.51
C ARG A 61 18.43 -7.89 -11.92
N GLU A 62 17.46 -8.74 -12.23
CA GLU A 62 17.33 -9.37 -13.54
C GLU A 62 16.83 -8.41 -14.64
N THR A 63 16.04 -7.41 -14.26
CA THR A 63 15.31 -6.56 -15.20
C THR A 63 15.96 -5.19 -15.42
N VAL A 64 16.83 -4.75 -14.50
CA VAL A 64 17.60 -3.52 -14.67
C VAL A 64 18.69 -3.74 -15.72
N THR A 65 18.53 -3.05 -16.86
CA THR A 65 19.44 -3.14 -18.01
C THR A 65 20.77 -2.42 -17.80
N ILE A 66 20.84 -1.52 -16.83
CA ILE A 66 22.06 -0.77 -16.52
C ILE A 66 22.90 -1.62 -15.55
N PRO A 67 24.10 -2.06 -15.96
CA PRO A 67 24.96 -2.85 -15.09
C PRO A 67 25.40 -2.02 -13.88
N GLY A 68 25.19 -2.58 -12.68
CA GLY A 68 25.66 -1.99 -11.42
C GLY A 68 24.67 -2.12 -10.28
N ILE A 69 25.19 -2.42 -9.09
CA ILE A 69 24.41 -2.56 -7.85
C ILE A 69 23.59 -1.28 -7.56
N MET A 70 24.15 -0.10 -7.85
CA MET A 70 23.48 1.18 -7.61
C MET A 70 22.20 1.36 -8.43
N ALA A 71 22.13 0.83 -9.65
CA ALA A 71 20.93 0.94 -10.48
C ALA A 71 19.79 0.07 -9.91
N SER A 72 20.11 -1.15 -9.46
CA SER A 72 19.17 -2.05 -8.78
C SER A 72 18.70 -1.47 -7.45
N LEU A 73 19.61 -0.90 -6.64
CA LEU A 73 19.26 -0.24 -5.39
C LEU A 73 18.35 0.97 -5.61
N ASN A 74 18.66 1.81 -6.59
CA ASN A 74 17.83 2.96 -6.92
C ASN A 74 16.42 2.52 -7.34
N ARG A 75 16.31 1.51 -8.21
CA ARG A 75 15.02 0.93 -8.61
C ARG A 75 14.23 0.43 -7.39
N MET A 76 14.86 -0.34 -6.52
CA MET A 76 14.23 -0.84 -5.28
C MET A 76 13.74 0.31 -4.39
N THR A 77 14.56 1.33 -4.16
CA THR A 77 14.18 2.50 -3.37
C THR A 77 12.96 3.19 -3.98
N CYS A 78 12.93 3.42 -5.29
CA CYS A 78 11.77 4.04 -5.94
C CYS A 78 10.50 3.19 -5.81
N LEU A 79 10.58 1.86 -5.94
CA LEU A 79 9.46 0.96 -5.75
C LEU A 79 8.92 0.98 -4.31
N MET A 80 9.81 0.99 -3.32
CA MET A 80 9.42 1.07 -1.91
C MET A 80 8.84 2.45 -1.55
N THR A 81 9.39 3.54 -2.10
CA THR A 81 8.82 4.88 -1.94
C THR A 81 7.41 4.96 -2.53
N LEU A 82 7.16 4.33 -3.68
CA LEU A 82 5.83 4.28 -4.27
C LEU A 82 4.81 3.60 -3.34
N LEU A 83 5.22 2.56 -2.62
CA LEU A 83 4.38 1.89 -1.63
C LEU A 83 3.97 2.86 -0.50
N THR A 84 4.94 3.61 0.03
CA THR A 84 4.72 4.62 1.07
C THR A 84 3.81 5.76 0.59
N GLU A 85 4.02 6.28 -0.62
CA GLU A 85 3.15 7.32 -1.18
C GLU A 85 1.74 6.81 -1.46
N SER A 86 1.61 5.55 -1.87
CA SER A 86 0.29 4.91 -2.04
C SER A 86 -0.46 4.80 -0.72
N ASP A 87 0.24 4.46 0.37
CA ASP A 87 -0.35 4.38 1.71
C ASP A 87 -0.84 5.75 2.19
N LYS A 88 -0.07 6.83 1.98
CA LYS A 88 -0.52 8.20 2.29
C LYS A 88 -1.78 8.58 1.53
N VAL A 89 -1.84 8.27 0.23
CA VAL A 89 -3.03 8.53 -0.60
C VAL A 89 -4.23 7.71 -0.09
N ALA A 90 -4.02 6.46 0.32
CA ALA A 90 -5.06 5.62 0.91
C ALA A 90 -5.57 6.19 2.24
N GLN A 91 -4.69 6.65 3.13
CA GLN A 91 -5.08 7.29 4.40
C GLN A 91 -5.90 8.58 4.18
N MET A 92 -5.56 9.38 3.17
CA MET A 92 -6.34 10.56 2.79
C MET A 92 -7.74 10.17 2.28
N ALA A 93 -7.82 9.09 1.48
CA ALA A 93 -9.09 8.57 0.98
C ALA A 93 -9.97 8.03 2.12
N ASP A 94 -9.40 7.25 3.03
CA ASP A 94 -10.07 6.73 4.24
C ASP A 94 -10.63 7.86 5.10
N SER A 95 -9.83 8.91 5.32
CA SER A 95 -10.25 10.09 6.09
C SER A 95 -11.43 10.80 5.43
N MET A 96 -11.38 10.98 4.10
CA MET A 96 -12.46 11.60 3.35
C MET A 96 -13.74 10.77 3.38
N MET A 97 -13.64 9.44 3.30
CA MET A 97 -14.78 8.54 3.48
C MET A 97 -15.39 8.64 4.89
N GLY A 98 -14.56 8.79 5.92
CA GLY A 98 -15.02 9.06 7.29
C GLY A 98 -15.85 10.36 7.38
N TYR A 99 -15.35 11.45 6.78
CA TYR A 99 -16.07 12.72 6.70
C TYR A 99 -17.40 12.60 5.95
N MET A 100 -17.39 12.00 4.76
CA MET A 100 -18.60 11.80 3.97
C MET A 100 -19.64 10.99 4.74
N SER A 101 -19.20 9.98 5.50
CA SER A 101 -20.09 9.14 6.31
C SER A 101 -20.71 9.92 7.47
N ALA A 102 -19.91 10.75 8.15
CA ALA A 102 -20.36 11.57 9.28
C ALA A 102 -21.40 12.61 8.85
N PHE A 103 -21.20 13.26 7.71
CA PHE A 103 -22.11 14.27 7.18
C PHE A 103 -23.19 13.71 6.24
N SER A 104 -23.26 12.38 6.06
CA SER A 104 -24.20 11.71 5.16
C SER A 104 -24.16 12.22 3.72
N LEU A 105 -22.97 12.61 3.26
CA LEU A 105 -22.73 13.08 1.90
C LEU A 105 -22.57 11.87 0.97
N GLY A 106 -23.28 11.90 -0.18
CA GLY A 106 -23.07 10.94 -1.26
C GLY A 106 -23.74 9.57 -1.09
N GLU A 107 -24.79 9.46 -0.28
CA GLU A 107 -25.62 8.24 -0.13
C GLU A 107 -24.84 6.93 0.14
N ILE A 108 -23.70 7.03 0.83
CA ILE A 108 -22.83 5.86 1.05
C ILE A 108 -23.34 4.90 2.15
N ARG A 109 -24.44 5.21 2.85
CA ARG A 109 -25.00 4.36 3.90
C ARG A 109 -25.49 3.03 3.32
N GLY A 110 -25.15 1.91 3.98
CA GLY A 110 -25.52 0.56 3.51
C GLY A 110 -24.65 0.01 2.39
N THR A 111 -23.55 0.69 2.06
CA THR A 111 -22.54 0.18 1.12
C THR A 111 -21.35 -0.43 1.86
N LEU A 112 -20.69 -1.42 1.25
CA LEU A 112 -19.51 -2.07 1.83
C LEU A 112 -18.40 -1.08 2.27
N PRO A 113 -18.08 -0.01 1.52
CA PRO A 113 -17.15 1.02 1.99
C PRO A 113 -17.58 1.66 3.32
N TYR A 114 -18.86 2.00 3.48
CA TYR A 114 -19.37 2.59 4.72
C TYR A 114 -19.23 1.63 5.91
N GLU A 115 -19.52 0.35 5.72
CA GLU A 115 -19.37 -0.67 6.78
C GLU A 115 -17.92 -0.84 7.21
N ILE A 116 -17.00 -0.92 6.24
CA ILE A 116 -15.56 -1.06 6.49
C ILE A 116 -15.02 0.18 7.24
N HIS A 117 -15.38 1.38 6.81
CA HIS A 117 -14.84 2.61 7.39
C HIS A 117 -15.48 2.97 8.75
N ILE A 118 -16.78 2.74 8.96
CA ILE A 118 -17.43 3.01 10.25
C ILE A 118 -17.09 1.99 11.33
N SER A 119 -16.86 0.73 10.97
CA SER A 119 -16.46 -0.29 11.97
C SER A 119 -15.22 0.14 12.77
N LYS A 120 -14.27 0.82 12.11
CA LYS A 120 -13.09 1.43 12.76
C LYS A 120 -13.46 2.47 13.82
N TYR A 121 -14.53 3.25 13.63
CA TYR A 121 -14.96 4.28 14.59
C TYR A 121 -15.85 3.73 15.71
N LYS A 122 -16.63 2.68 15.47
CA LYS A 122 -17.48 2.04 16.49
C LYS A 122 -16.65 1.41 17.62
N MET A 123 -15.44 0.93 17.34
CA MET A 123 -14.55 0.38 18.38
C MET A 123 -14.08 1.42 19.41
N PHE A 124 -14.08 2.72 19.08
CA PHE A 124 -13.68 3.78 20.02
C PHE A 124 -14.80 4.24 20.97
N LYS A 125 -16.03 3.76 20.81
CA LYS A 125 -17.17 4.13 21.69
C LYS A 125 -17.44 3.15 22.83
N ASN A 126 -16.73 2.01 22.86
CA ASN A 126 -16.93 0.95 23.87
C ASN A 126 -15.74 0.78 24.83
N ASN A 127 -14.84 1.76 24.90
CA ASN A 127 -13.85 1.93 25.98
C ASN A 127 -14.07 3.28 26.64
#